data_AF-A0A938TWW2-F1
#
_entry.id   AF-A0A938TWW2-F1
#
_cell.length_a   1.000
_cell.length_b   1.000
_cell.length_c   1.000
_cell.angle_alpha   90.00
_cell.angle_beta   90.00
_cell.angle_gamma   90.00
#
_symmetry.space_group_name_H-M   'P 1'
#
loop_
_entity.id
_entity.type
_entity.pdbx_description
1 polymer ?
#
loop_
_entity_poly.entity_id
_entity_poly.type
_entity_poly.pdbx_seq_one_letter_code
_entity_poly.pdbx_strand_id
1 'polypeptide(L)'
;MKAGIVGCALVVASVAAFAADNAPLAATEQLFLEFLDARDASAYLETGHADEWDGARLDTWNERLRARHQVLAANLATLDAAALPPSEQAALAAIRVTLADFGAPEPAAAAEGARAAPRCNDRHDRALDYGGLSAALEDCFREIGNKLQFERRTIDRGNALGLWSDLEEPARRKALADSFQPLWTALNGNNEPDSPYRRLVRLAAAEEKTNGSGVTAAARAIGVTVDDVEQWLVQILAAWRDANPPELIEPWDYRYAMGEANRRLAPSFPPGAIITLNDRFYRDLGVDLAALGVVYDIKDRPGQSPLAYCDFLRRGRLTGTGAWQQTIARVVGRYEEGGLGSLNELVHENGHATHISGIRNRPAFTDWTDTLFTEAFADVTSWSVYEPAWQKKYLGTALPLEVSLRGLYGAAMLDVAWSLFELRLLRDPALDPNALWTEITREYLRIKPHPELAWWAVRVQLASPGYMVNYGLGSVLTAEMRRATVAAIGPFDAGNPRWHDWTREQLLRYGSEKSAKQLMDTLLGRPLSPAALLAEISRIR
;
A
#
# COMPACT_ATOMS: atom_id res chain seq x y z
N MET A 1 56.66 -24.35 -28.43
CA MET A 1 55.80 -23.14 -28.56
C MET A 1 54.40 -23.54 -28.15
N LYS A 2 53.79 -22.75 -27.27
CA LYS A 2 52.80 -23.18 -26.26
C LYS A 2 51.39 -23.30 -26.83
N ALA A 3 50.72 -24.41 -26.49
CA ALA A 3 49.27 -24.58 -26.55
C ALA A 3 48.64 -23.90 -25.32
N GLY A 4 47.59 -23.11 -25.54
CA GLY A 4 46.83 -22.43 -24.50
C GLY A 4 45.45 -23.07 -24.35
N ILE A 5 45.26 -23.79 -23.25
CA ILE A 5 44.00 -24.32 -22.76
C ILE A 5 43.23 -23.13 -22.15
N VAL A 6 42.06 -22.81 -22.69
CA VAL A 6 41.12 -21.85 -22.09
C VAL A 6 40.15 -22.66 -21.23
N GLY A 7 40.27 -22.50 -19.91
CA GLY A 7 39.40 -23.14 -18.92
C GLY A 7 38.05 -22.47 -18.84
N CYS A 8 36.98 -23.24 -19.01
CA CYS A 8 35.63 -22.89 -18.57
C CYS A 8 35.59 -22.87 -17.04
N ALA A 9 35.43 -21.69 -16.45
CA ALA A 9 35.02 -21.55 -15.07
C ALA A 9 33.51 -21.83 -14.97
N LEU A 10 33.15 -23.02 -14.48
CA LEU A 10 31.80 -23.27 -13.99
C LEU A 10 31.58 -22.42 -12.74
N VAL A 11 30.71 -21.41 -12.84
CA VAL A 11 30.11 -20.76 -11.68
C VAL A 11 29.05 -21.73 -11.14
N VAL A 12 29.42 -22.51 -10.13
CA VAL A 12 28.46 -23.27 -9.33
C VAL A 12 27.71 -22.24 -8.47
N ALA A 13 26.49 -21.90 -8.88
CA ALA A 13 25.55 -21.22 -8.02
C ALA A 13 25.24 -22.15 -6.83
N SER A 14 25.67 -21.74 -5.63
CA SER A 14 25.37 -22.44 -4.38
C SER A 14 23.86 -22.38 -4.14
N VAL A 15 23.13 -23.40 -4.59
CA VAL A 15 21.80 -23.69 -4.07
C VAL A 15 22.01 -24.12 -2.63
N ALA A 16 21.63 -23.27 -1.67
CA ALA A 16 21.60 -23.65 -0.27
C ALA A 16 20.68 -24.88 -0.14
N ALA A 17 21.28 -26.03 0.16
CA ALA A 17 20.56 -27.26 0.38
C ALA A 17 19.74 -27.13 1.67
N PHE A 18 18.43 -26.97 1.52
CA PHE A 18 17.47 -27.07 2.62
C PHE A 18 17.41 -28.53 3.10
N ALA A 19 18.22 -28.88 4.09
CA ALA A 19 18.06 -30.15 4.83
C ALA A 19 16.93 -29.97 5.86
N ALA A 20 15.73 -30.43 5.51
CA ALA A 20 14.49 -30.12 6.23
C ALA A 20 14.21 -30.95 7.50
N ASP A 21 14.96 -32.00 7.81
CA ASP A 21 14.56 -32.94 8.88
C ASP A 21 15.21 -32.70 10.26
N ASN A 22 16.08 -31.70 10.43
CA ASN A 22 16.75 -31.45 11.72
C ASN A 22 16.83 -29.97 12.14
N ALA A 23 16.09 -29.06 11.49
CA ALA A 23 16.10 -27.65 11.88
C ALA A 23 15.34 -27.47 13.22
N PRO A 24 15.94 -26.80 14.24
CA PRO A 24 15.35 -26.65 15.57
C PRO A 24 13.93 -26.04 15.59
N LEU A 25 13.57 -25.23 14.58
CA LEU A 25 12.26 -24.58 14.48
C LEU A 25 11.30 -25.22 13.48
N ALA A 26 11.64 -26.33 12.81
CA ALA A 26 10.81 -26.86 11.71
C ALA A 26 9.35 -27.11 12.14
N ALA A 27 9.14 -27.69 13.33
CA ALA A 27 7.80 -27.92 13.87
C ALA A 27 7.06 -26.60 14.22
N THR A 28 7.77 -25.62 14.78
CA THR A 28 7.22 -24.30 15.12
C THR A 28 6.82 -23.53 13.85
N GLU A 29 7.65 -23.59 12.82
CA GLU A 29 7.38 -22.97 11.52
C GLU A 29 6.18 -23.59 10.81
N GLN A 30 6.02 -24.91 10.90
CA GLN A 30 4.85 -25.59 10.39
C GLN A 30 3.57 -25.14 11.13
N LEU A 31 3.61 -25.05 12.46
CA LEU A 31 2.48 -24.54 13.26
C LEU A 31 2.16 -23.07 12.92
N PHE A 32 3.19 -22.25 12.71
CA PHE A 32 3.04 -20.86 12.31
C PHE A 32 2.35 -20.73 10.97
N LEU A 33 2.76 -21.53 9.98
CA LEU A 33 2.15 -21.52 8.66
C LEU A 33 0.69 -21.98 8.67
N GLU A 34 0.38 -23.01 9.46
CA GLU A 34 -1.00 -23.48 9.65
C GLU A 34 -1.89 -22.44 10.33
N PHE A 35 -1.32 -21.66 11.25
CA PHE A 35 -1.99 -20.51 11.86
C PHE A 35 -2.28 -19.42 10.81
N LEU A 36 -1.29 -19.05 9.99
CA LEU A 36 -1.47 -18.06 8.92
C LEU A 36 -2.51 -18.51 7.89
N ASP A 37 -2.48 -19.75 7.44
CA ASP A 37 -3.49 -20.26 6.49
C ASP A 37 -4.90 -20.20 7.07
N ALA A 38 -5.06 -20.57 8.35
CA ALA A 38 -6.37 -20.51 9.00
C ALA A 38 -6.87 -19.07 9.15
N ARG A 39 -5.97 -18.13 9.45
CA ARG A 39 -6.28 -16.70 9.51
C ARG A 39 -6.72 -16.19 8.14
N ASP A 40 -5.91 -16.42 7.11
CA ASP A 40 -6.12 -15.91 5.76
C ASP A 40 -7.42 -16.51 5.16
N ALA A 41 -7.72 -17.78 5.44
CA ALA A 41 -8.98 -18.43 5.07
C ALA A 41 -10.21 -17.85 5.80
N SER A 42 -10.12 -17.65 7.12
CA SER A 42 -11.20 -17.01 7.89
C SER A 42 -11.49 -15.60 7.39
N ALA A 43 -10.46 -14.77 7.22
CA ALA A 43 -10.59 -13.40 6.72
C ALA A 43 -11.23 -13.36 5.33
N TYR A 44 -10.90 -14.30 4.45
CA TYR A 44 -11.54 -14.43 3.15
C TYR A 44 -13.04 -14.73 3.25
N LEU A 45 -13.43 -15.72 4.05
CA LEU A 45 -14.82 -16.16 4.20
C LEU A 45 -15.69 -15.12 4.92
N GLU A 46 -15.13 -14.36 5.87
CA GLU A 46 -15.81 -13.26 6.55
C GLU A 46 -16.27 -12.15 5.60
N THR A 47 -15.59 -12.01 4.44
CA THR A 47 -16.03 -11.04 3.43
C THR A 47 -17.32 -11.44 2.71
N GLY A 48 -17.79 -12.68 2.88
CA GLY A 48 -18.98 -13.21 2.20
C GLY A 48 -18.81 -13.40 0.69
N HIS A 49 -17.58 -13.39 0.16
CA HIS A 49 -17.31 -13.67 -1.25
C HIS A 49 -17.51 -15.16 -1.58
N ALA A 50 -17.26 -16.05 -0.62
CA ALA A 50 -17.45 -17.48 -0.74
C ALA A 50 -17.99 -18.07 0.58
N ASP A 51 -18.77 -19.14 0.48
CA ASP A 51 -19.30 -19.88 1.64
C ASP A 51 -18.32 -20.93 2.19
N GLU A 52 -17.35 -21.33 1.36
CA GLU A 52 -16.40 -22.40 1.65
C GLU A 52 -15.04 -22.11 1.00
N TRP A 53 -13.96 -22.49 1.68
CA TRP A 53 -12.60 -22.48 1.17
C TRP A 53 -11.89 -23.77 1.55
N ASP A 54 -11.30 -24.44 0.56
CA ASP A 54 -10.52 -25.68 0.72
C ASP A 54 -11.25 -26.77 1.54
N GLY A 55 -12.54 -26.99 1.23
CA GLY A 55 -13.34 -28.02 1.87
C GLY A 55 -13.97 -27.64 3.22
N ALA A 56 -13.83 -26.38 3.67
CA ALA A 56 -14.28 -25.97 5.00
C ALA A 56 -14.97 -24.59 5.02
N ARG A 57 -15.99 -24.48 5.88
CA ARG A 57 -16.76 -23.25 6.12
C ARG A 57 -16.09 -22.37 7.18
N LEU A 58 -16.56 -21.13 7.32
CA LEU A 58 -16.02 -20.12 8.24
C LEU A 58 -15.88 -20.64 9.68
N ASP A 59 -16.91 -21.28 10.23
CA ASP A 59 -16.87 -21.78 11.63
C ASP A 59 -15.73 -22.79 11.84
N THR A 60 -15.52 -23.69 10.88
CA THR A 60 -14.43 -24.67 10.92
C THR A 60 -13.06 -24.00 10.83
N TRP A 61 -12.91 -22.98 9.98
CA TRP A 61 -11.67 -22.22 9.89
C TRP A 61 -11.38 -21.40 11.16
N ASN A 62 -12.40 -20.81 11.77
CA ASN A 62 -12.28 -20.10 13.04
C ASN A 62 -11.90 -21.02 14.21
N GLU A 63 -12.43 -22.23 14.25
CA GLU A 63 -11.99 -23.26 15.21
C GLU A 63 -10.52 -23.64 15.01
N ARG A 64 -10.11 -23.87 13.75
CA ARG A 64 -8.70 -24.16 13.41
C ARG A 64 -7.80 -23.01 13.81
N LEU A 65 -8.15 -21.77 13.49
CA LEU A 65 -7.37 -20.57 13.82
C LEU A 65 -7.11 -20.49 15.32
N ARG A 66 -8.16 -20.62 16.15
CA ARG A 66 -8.02 -20.61 17.62
C ARG A 66 -7.14 -21.75 18.12
N ALA A 67 -7.37 -22.98 17.64
CA ALA A 67 -6.59 -24.13 18.05
C ALA A 67 -5.10 -23.99 17.67
N ARG A 68 -4.80 -23.53 16.45
CA ARG A 68 -3.42 -23.34 15.97
C ARG A 68 -2.73 -22.20 16.69
N HIS A 69 -3.42 -21.08 16.94
CA HIS A 69 -2.88 -20.00 17.75
C HIS A 69 -2.48 -20.47 19.15
N GLN A 70 -3.35 -21.22 19.84
CA GLN A 70 -3.05 -21.74 21.19
C GLN A 70 -1.83 -22.67 21.20
N VAL A 71 -1.76 -23.63 20.26
CA VAL A 71 -0.64 -24.58 20.17
C VAL A 71 0.66 -23.85 19.82
N LEU A 72 0.61 -22.91 18.87
CA LEU A 72 1.75 -22.10 18.48
C LEU A 72 2.26 -21.24 19.65
N ALA A 73 1.39 -20.51 20.34
CA ALA A 73 1.74 -19.67 21.47
C ALA A 73 2.37 -20.49 22.61
N ALA A 74 1.80 -21.65 22.93
CA ALA A 74 2.36 -22.57 23.92
C ALA A 74 3.75 -23.08 23.50
N ASN A 75 3.93 -23.46 22.23
CA ASN A 75 5.22 -23.89 21.71
C ASN A 75 6.28 -22.77 21.78
N LEU A 76 5.94 -21.56 21.34
CA LEU A 76 6.82 -20.39 21.36
C LEU A 76 7.29 -19.99 22.76
N ALA A 77 6.45 -20.21 23.78
CA ALA A 77 6.78 -19.95 25.17
C ALA A 77 7.84 -20.90 25.74
N THR A 78 8.03 -22.08 25.13
CA THR A 78 9.04 -23.06 25.55
C THR A 78 10.40 -22.87 24.88
N LEU A 79 10.48 -22.06 23.83
CA LEU A 79 11.70 -21.87 23.04
C LEU A 79 12.61 -20.81 23.65
N ASP A 80 13.82 -21.21 24.02
CA ASP A 80 14.91 -20.32 24.40
C ASP A 80 15.64 -19.82 23.14
N ALA A 81 15.45 -18.53 22.82
CA ALA A 81 16.10 -17.90 21.69
C ALA A 81 17.64 -17.91 21.84
N ALA A 82 18.18 -17.80 23.05
CA ALA A 82 19.63 -17.75 23.26
C ALA A 82 20.32 -19.09 22.94
N ALA A 83 19.57 -20.20 22.99
CA ALA A 83 20.06 -21.53 22.65
C ALA A 83 20.04 -21.83 21.15
N LEU A 84 19.40 -20.99 20.33
CA LEU A 84 19.28 -21.17 18.89
C LEU A 84 20.46 -20.53 18.14
N PRO A 85 20.87 -21.05 16.98
CA PRO A 85 21.83 -20.36 16.11
C PRO A 85 21.22 -19.07 15.53
N PRO A 86 22.03 -18.09 15.09
CA PRO A 86 21.53 -16.75 14.70
C PRO A 86 20.42 -16.74 13.64
N SER A 87 20.46 -17.63 12.65
CA SER A 87 19.42 -17.74 11.62
C SER A 87 18.07 -18.20 12.19
N GLU A 88 18.10 -19.11 13.16
CA GLU A 88 16.89 -19.58 13.86
C GLU A 88 16.38 -18.52 14.85
N GLN A 89 17.29 -17.73 15.47
CA GLN A 89 16.88 -16.59 16.30
C GLN A 89 16.10 -15.56 15.49
N ALA A 90 16.57 -15.23 14.29
CA ALA A 90 15.88 -14.31 13.39
C ALA A 90 14.51 -14.86 12.96
N ALA A 91 14.43 -16.14 12.60
CA ALA A 91 13.16 -16.80 12.26
C ALA A 91 12.17 -16.79 13.44
N LEU A 92 12.63 -17.15 14.65
CA LEU A 92 11.80 -17.10 15.86
C LEU A 92 11.33 -15.68 16.18
N ALA A 93 12.18 -14.68 15.99
CA ALA A 93 11.82 -13.28 16.18
C ALA A 93 10.73 -12.85 15.19
N ALA A 94 10.86 -13.19 13.91
CA ALA A 94 9.84 -12.90 12.89
C ALA A 94 8.48 -13.54 13.24
N ILE A 95 8.47 -14.82 13.60
CA ILE A 95 7.23 -15.50 14.03
C ILE A 95 6.58 -14.79 15.23
N ARG A 96 7.38 -14.38 16.22
CA ARG A 96 6.88 -13.69 17.42
C ARG A 96 6.31 -12.32 17.11
N VAL A 97 6.94 -11.56 16.20
CA VAL A 97 6.45 -10.26 15.75
C VAL A 97 5.11 -10.44 15.03
N THR A 98 5.03 -11.31 14.01
CA THR A 98 3.79 -11.55 13.27
C THR A 98 2.66 -12.05 14.18
N LEU A 99 2.95 -12.95 15.12
CA LEU A 99 1.94 -13.43 16.07
C LEU A 99 1.45 -12.31 17.00
N ALA A 100 2.33 -11.41 17.44
CA ALA A 100 1.97 -10.27 18.26
C ALA A 100 1.11 -9.26 17.49
N ASP A 101 1.42 -9.02 16.21
CA ASP A 101 0.67 -8.11 15.34
C ASP A 101 -0.78 -8.58 15.11
N PHE A 102 -1.00 -9.90 15.05
CA PHE A 102 -2.36 -10.45 14.93
C PHE A 102 -3.09 -10.63 16.27
N GLY A 103 -2.35 -10.77 17.37
CA GLY A 103 -2.92 -11.01 18.68
C GLY A 103 -3.68 -12.34 18.79
N ALA A 104 -4.38 -12.51 19.90
CA ALA A 104 -5.22 -13.69 20.11
C ALA A 104 -6.50 -13.60 19.28
N PRO A 105 -6.87 -14.65 18.52
CA PRO A 105 -8.15 -14.67 17.81
C PRO A 105 -9.29 -14.63 18.83
N GLU A 106 -10.09 -13.57 18.76
CA GLU A 106 -11.25 -13.39 19.63
C GLU A 106 -12.26 -14.54 19.44
N PRO A 107 -12.97 -14.97 20.50
CA PRO A 107 -14.14 -15.82 20.33
C PRO A 107 -15.12 -15.11 19.39
N ALA A 108 -15.70 -15.85 18.44
CA ALA A 108 -16.87 -15.35 17.71
C ALA A 108 -17.90 -14.97 18.78
N ALA A 109 -18.16 -13.66 18.94
CA ALA A 109 -18.79 -13.16 20.15
C ALA A 109 -20.10 -13.91 20.43
N ALA A 110 -20.14 -14.64 21.54
CA ALA A 110 -21.37 -14.78 22.29
C ALA A 110 -21.75 -13.36 22.71
N ALA A 111 -22.83 -12.86 22.11
CA ALA A 111 -23.41 -11.57 22.41
C ALA A 111 -23.81 -11.51 23.89
N GLU A 112 -23.02 -10.80 24.71
CA GLU A 112 -23.43 -9.98 25.86
C GLU A 112 -22.18 -9.48 26.60
N GLY A 113 -21.82 -8.19 26.43
CA GLY A 113 -20.86 -7.51 27.29
C GLY A 113 -19.51 -7.10 26.68
N ALA A 114 -19.14 -7.57 25.48
CA ALA A 114 -18.03 -6.97 24.75
C ALA A 114 -18.40 -5.53 24.37
N ARG A 115 -17.59 -4.54 24.78
CA ARG A 115 -17.81 -3.14 24.38
C ARG A 115 -17.76 -3.11 22.86
N ALA A 116 -18.86 -2.72 22.22
CA ALA A 116 -18.92 -2.60 20.76
C ALA A 116 -17.74 -1.75 20.27
N ALA A 117 -17.18 -2.10 19.10
CA ALA A 117 -16.13 -1.32 18.47
C ALA A 117 -16.54 0.17 18.43
N PRO A 118 -15.63 1.12 18.73
CA PRO A 118 -15.94 2.54 18.72
C PRO A 118 -16.60 2.94 17.40
N ARG A 119 -17.69 3.69 17.50
CA ARG A 119 -18.42 4.21 16.34
C ARG A 119 -18.08 5.66 16.10
N CYS A 120 -18.44 6.19 14.94
CA CYS A 120 -18.19 7.58 14.60
C CYS A 120 -18.73 8.54 15.69
N ASN A 121 -19.89 8.26 16.29
CA ASN A 121 -20.44 9.11 17.36
C ASN A 121 -19.60 9.14 18.65
N ASP A 122 -18.76 8.13 18.88
CA ASP A 122 -17.89 8.05 20.05
C ASP A 122 -16.67 8.97 19.94
N ARG A 123 -16.42 9.59 18.76
CA ARG A 123 -15.31 10.55 18.55
C ARG A 123 -15.25 11.70 19.55
N HIS A 124 -16.39 12.04 20.17
CA HIS A 124 -16.50 13.09 21.18
C HIS A 124 -16.17 12.59 22.60
N ASP A 125 -16.10 11.28 22.82
CA ASP A 125 -15.72 10.69 24.11
C ASP A 125 -14.25 11.03 24.41
N ARG A 126 -14.05 11.78 25.50
CA ARG A 126 -12.74 12.22 25.97
C ARG A 126 -11.94 11.11 26.66
N ALA A 127 -12.57 9.99 26.97
CA ALA A 127 -11.94 8.84 27.61
C ALA A 127 -11.29 7.87 26.60
N LEU A 128 -11.52 8.03 25.30
CA LEU A 128 -10.87 7.22 24.28
C LEU A 128 -9.36 7.50 24.26
N ASP A 129 -8.58 6.42 24.28
CA ASP A 129 -7.15 6.40 24.02
C ASP A 129 -6.87 6.56 22.50
N TYR A 130 -5.59 6.42 22.11
CA TYR A 130 -5.20 6.52 20.71
C TYR A 130 -5.97 5.55 19.81
N GLY A 131 -5.95 4.25 20.15
CA GLY A 131 -6.61 3.20 19.36
C GLY A 131 -8.11 3.39 19.30
N GLY A 132 -8.76 3.70 20.42
CA GLY A 132 -10.20 3.95 20.46
C GLY A 132 -10.64 5.15 19.64
N LEU A 133 -9.90 6.26 19.69
CA LEU A 133 -10.21 7.47 18.92
C LEU A 133 -9.89 7.27 17.42
N SER A 134 -8.78 6.61 17.11
CA SER A 134 -8.41 6.22 15.73
C SER A 134 -9.54 5.41 15.09
N ALA A 135 -9.98 4.33 15.74
CA ALA A 135 -11.10 3.50 15.27
C ALA A 135 -12.41 4.29 15.10
N ALA A 136 -12.72 5.21 16.02
CA ALA A 136 -13.91 6.07 15.89
C ALA A 136 -13.82 7.01 14.68
N LEU A 137 -12.63 7.54 14.35
CA LEU A 137 -12.45 8.39 13.17
C LEU A 137 -12.47 7.58 11.86
N GLU A 138 -11.88 6.38 11.84
CA GLU A 138 -12.02 5.43 10.73
C GLU A 138 -13.50 5.13 10.46
N ASP A 139 -14.27 4.93 11.52
CA ASP A 139 -15.69 4.68 11.41
C ASP A 139 -16.47 5.88 10.84
N CYS A 140 -16.02 7.12 11.06
CA CYS A 140 -16.61 8.28 10.39
C CYS A 140 -16.42 8.26 8.88
N PHE A 141 -15.28 7.79 8.38
CA PHE A 141 -15.09 7.60 6.95
C PHE A 141 -16.06 6.54 6.39
N ARG A 142 -16.36 5.50 7.17
CA ARG A 142 -17.32 4.46 6.77
C ARG A 142 -18.77 4.93 6.84
N GLU A 143 -19.19 5.51 7.95
CA GLU A 143 -20.58 5.90 8.20
C GLU A 143 -20.99 7.15 7.41
N ILE A 144 -20.08 8.12 7.26
CA ILE A 144 -20.34 9.42 6.62
C ILE A 144 -19.67 9.48 5.25
N GLY A 145 -18.37 9.17 5.18
CA GLY A 145 -17.59 9.26 3.94
C GLY A 145 -18.07 8.32 2.83
N ASN A 146 -18.70 7.18 3.16
CA ASN A 146 -19.28 6.28 2.16
C ASN A 146 -20.78 6.54 1.89
N LYS A 147 -21.31 7.68 2.35
CA LYS A 147 -22.71 8.06 2.18
C LYS A 147 -22.90 9.53 1.74
N LEU A 148 -21.97 10.04 0.95
CA LEU A 148 -21.98 11.42 0.45
C LEU A 148 -23.21 11.68 -0.42
N GLN A 149 -23.85 12.82 -0.24
CA GLN A 149 -25.03 13.22 -1.02
C GLN A 149 -24.62 14.12 -2.18
N PHE A 150 -24.77 13.65 -3.41
CA PHE A 150 -24.45 14.40 -4.62
C PHE A 150 -25.48 14.14 -5.71
N GLU A 151 -26.04 15.21 -6.29
CA GLU A 151 -27.03 15.13 -7.40
C GLU A 151 -28.18 14.13 -7.16
N ARG A 152 -28.75 14.16 -5.95
CA ARG A 152 -29.86 13.29 -5.50
C ARG A 152 -29.50 11.80 -5.42
N ARG A 153 -28.21 11.48 -5.34
CA ARG A 153 -27.69 10.13 -5.18
C ARG A 153 -26.75 10.07 -3.98
N THR A 154 -26.66 8.87 -3.41
CA THR A 154 -25.63 8.54 -2.42
C THR A 154 -24.46 7.94 -3.17
N ILE A 155 -23.26 8.49 -2.97
CA ILE A 155 -22.01 7.96 -3.50
C ILE A 155 -21.04 7.72 -2.35
N ASP A 156 -20.14 6.75 -2.52
CA ASP A 156 -19.03 6.61 -1.60
C ASP A 156 -17.89 7.57 -1.95
N ARG A 157 -16.92 7.63 -1.04
CA ARG A 157 -15.78 8.51 -1.17
C ARG A 157 -14.89 8.17 -2.36
N GLY A 158 -14.69 6.89 -2.66
CA GLY A 158 -13.86 6.46 -3.78
C GLY A 158 -14.43 6.99 -5.10
N ASN A 159 -15.73 6.79 -5.30
CA ASN A 159 -16.45 7.30 -6.47
C ASN A 159 -16.42 8.83 -6.52
N ALA A 160 -16.58 9.52 -5.39
CA ALA A 160 -16.48 10.98 -5.34
C ALA A 160 -15.10 11.50 -5.74
N LEU A 161 -14.01 10.84 -5.31
CA LEU A 161 -12.65 11.19 -5.71
C LEU A 161 -12.40 10.99 -7.21
N GLY A 162 -12.98 9.94 -7.79
CA GLY A 162 -13.00 9.71 -9.24
C GLY A 162 -13.73 10.83 -9.98
N LEU A 163 -14.98 11.13 -9.58
CA LEU A 163 -15.83 12.14 -10.21
C LEU A 163 -15.21 13.55 -10.24
N TRP A 164 -14.40 13.96 -9.24
CA TRP A 164 -13.70 15.24 -9.32
C TRP A 164 -12.75 15.35 -10.51
N SER A 165 -12.23 14.22 -11.00
CA SER A 165 -11.37 14.18 -12.18
C SER A 165 -12.17 14.28 -13.47
N ASP A 166 -13.47 13.98 -13.46
CA ASP A 166 -14.26 13.82 -14.69
C ASP A 166 -15.30 14.93 -14.90
N LEU A 167 -15.82 15.53 -13.82
CA LEU A 167 -16.83 16.60 -13.90
C LEU A 167 -16.26 17.85 -14.58
N GLU A 168 -16.77 18.19 -15.77
CA GLU A 168 -16.31 19.34 -16.55
C GLU A 168 -16.69 20.69 -15.93
N GLU A 169 -17.88 20.79 -15.32
CA GLU A 169 -18.39 22.05 -14.80
C GLU A 169 -17.81 22.40 -13.42
N PRO A 170 -17.12 23.54 -13.26
CA PRO A 170 -16.52 23.94 -11.97
C PRO A 170 -17.54 24.02 -10.83
N ALA A 171 -18.76 24.48 -11.13
CA ALA A 171 -19.83 24.56 -10.14
C ALA A 171 -20.25 23.18 -9.60
N ARG A 172 -20.23 22.15 -10.45
CA ARG A 172 -20.54 20.77 -10.04
C ARG A 172 -19.40 20.15 -9.25
N ARG A 173 -18.14 20.42 -9.62
CA ARG A 173 -16.98 20.02 -8.81
C ARG A 173 -17.01 20.64 -7.42
N LYS A 174 -17.36 21.92 -7.32
CA LYS A 174 -17.57 22.58 -6.02
C LYS A 174 -18.73 21.94 -5.24
N ALA A 175 -19.88 21.68 -5.88
CA ALA A 175 -20.99 21.02 -5.21
C ALA A 175 -20.62 19.62 -4.70
N LEU A 176 -19.77 18.88 -5.42
CA LEU A 176 -19.22 17.62 -4.96
C LEU A 176 -18.26 17.82 -3.77
N ALA A 177 -17.43 18.87 -3.77
CA ALA A 177 -16.64 19.26 -2.59
C ALA A 177 -17.49 19.58 -1.37
N ASP A 178 -18.56 20.35 -1.55
CA ASP A 178 -19.48 20.69 -0.46
C ASP A 178 -20.16 19.43 0.13
N SER A 179 -20.31 18.35 -0.64
CA SER A 179 -20.87 17.09 -0.14
C SER A 179 -20.02 16.40 0.94
N PHE A 180 -18.71 16.72 1.02
CA PHE A 180 -17.80 16.20 2.05
C PHE A 180 -17.90 16.95 3.38
N GLN A 181 -18.58 18.10 3.43
CA GLN A 181 -18.69 18.92 4.63
C GLN A 181 -19.09 18.12 5.89
N PRO A 182 -20.06 17.17 5.86
CA PRO A 182 -20.39 16.37 7.03
C PRO A 182 -19.22 15.54 7.56
N LEU A 183 -18.39 14.99 6.67
CA LEU A 183 -17.19 14.23 7.06
C LEU A 183 -16.13 15.15 7.64
N TRP A 184 -15.86 16.28 6.99
CA TRP A 184 -14.91 17.28 7.46
C TRP A 184 -15.26 17.79 8.86
N THR A 185 -16.53 18.11 9.09
CA THR A 185 -17.02 18.52 10.41
C THR A 185 -16.97 17.37 11.43
N ALA A 186 -17.21 16.12 11.03
CA ALA A 186 -17.07 15.00 11.94
C ALA A 186 -15.63 14.82 12.45
N LEU A 187 -14.64 15.00 11.58
CA LEU A 187 -13.23 14.80 11.91
C LEU A 187 -12.61 16.00 12.62
N ASN A 188 -12.85 17.23 12.15
CA ASN A 188 -12.18 18.43 12.63
C ASN A 188 -13.09 19.47 13.31
N GLY A 189 -14.39 19.19 13.48
CA GLY A 189 -15.33 20.13 14.08
C GLY A 189 -15.42 21.44 13.29
N ASN A 190 -15.48 22.58 13.99
CA ASN A 190 -15.27 23.91 13.43
C ASN A 190 -13.82 24.38 13.65
N ASN A 191 -12.86 23.43 13.62
CA ASN A 191 -11.43 23.64 13.80
C ASN A 191 -11.02 24.07 15.23
N GLU A 192 -11.81 23.70 16.24
CA GLU A 192 -11.50 24.01 17.64
C GLU A 192 -10.25 23.25 18.14
N PRO A 193 -9.49 23.77 19.14
CA PRO A 193 -8.31 23.09 19.68
C PRO A 193 -8.52 21.68 20.22
N ASP A 194 -9.76 21.34 20.60
CA ASP A 194 -10.16 20.03 21.09
C ASP A 194 -10.95 19.20 20.07
N SER A 195 -10.90 19.57 18.78
CA SER A 195 -11.49 18.77 17.70
C SER A 195 -10.99 17.31 17.74
N PRO A 196 -11.80 16.33 17.29
CA PRO A 196 -11.41 14.92 17.35
C PRO A 196 -10.05 14.64 16.70
N TYR A 197 -9.78 15.22 15.52
CA TYR A 197 -8.50 15.04 14.85
C TYR A 197 -7.33 15.66 15.63
N ARG A 198 -7.47 16.86 16.19
CA ARG A 198 -6.38 17.48 16.98
C ARG A 198 -6.10 16.71 18.28
N ARG A 199 -7.13 16.08 18.87
CA ARG A 199 -6.95 15.14 19.98
C ARG A 199 -6.18 13.91 19.54
N LEU A 200 -6.52 13.33 18.39
CA LEU A 200 -5.84 12.16 17.84
C LEU A 200 -4.36 12.45 17.56
N VAL A 201 -4.04 13.59 16.93
CA VAL A 201 -2.65 14.00 16.68
C VAL A 201 -1.84 14.14 17.98
N ARG A 202 -2.44 14.69 19.04
CA ARG A 202 -1.77 14.78 20.36
C ARG A 202 -1.48 13.42 20.97
N LEU A 203 -2.42 12.48 20.85
CA LEU A 203 -2.23 11.10 21.31
C LEU A 203 -1.14 10.40 20.49
N ALA A 204 -1.20 10.51 19.15
CA ALA A 204 -0.20 9.95 18.25
C ALA A 204 1.21 10.51 18.53
N ALA A 205 1.34 11.82 18.73
CA ALA A 205 2.62 12.44 19.06
C ALA A 205 3.17 12.02 20.43
N ALA A 206 2.31 11.63 21.37
CA ALA A 206 2.74 11.04 22.65
C ALA A 206 3.22 9.60 22.48
N GLU A 207 2.54 8.80 21.64
CA GLU A 207 2.99 7.46 21.27
C GLU A 207 4.30 7.47 20.50
N GLU A 208 4.47 8.39 19.53
CA GLU A 208 5.68 8.57 18.72
C GLU A 208 6.92 8.75 19.61
N LYS A 209 6.80 9.55 20.67
CA LYS A 209 7.89 9.80 21.64
C LYS A 209 8.27 8.56 22.45
N THR A 210 7.34 7.62 22.61
CA THR A 210 7.53 6.44 23.47
C THR A 210 7.98 5.24 22.66
N ASN A 211 7.36 5.01 21.50
CA ASN A 211 7.49 3.78 20.71
C ASN A 211 8.16 4.01 19.34
N GLY A 212 8.29 5.26 18.88
CA GLY A 212 8.84 5.59 17.56
C GLY A 212 8.03 4.98 16.42
N SER A 213 6.73 5.28 16.37
CA SER A 213 5.76 4.81 15.37
C SER A 213 5.81 5.67 14.08
N GLY A 214 4.81 5.52 13.20
CA GLY A 214 4.56 6.40 12.05
C GLY A 214 5.81 6.83 11.25
N VAL A 215 6.15 8.11 11.37
CA VAL A 215 7.23 8.76 10.60
C VAL A 215 8.62 8.27 11.03
N THR A 216 8.86 8.10 12.33
CA THR A 216 10.15 7.59 12.83
C THR A 216 10.36 6.15 12.39
N ALA A 217 9.33 5.31 12.45
CA ALA A 217 9.38 3.93 11.99
C ALA A 217 9.71 3.87 10.48
N ALA A 218 9.01 4.65 9.66
CA ALA A 218 9.25 4.71 8.22
C ALA A 218 10.66 5.20 7.87
N ALA A 219 11.13 6.27 8.51
CA ALA A 219 12.49 6.79 8.29
C ALA A 219 13.55 5.74 8.66
N ARG A 220 13.38 5.04 9.80
CA ARG A 220 14.26 3.95 10.23
C ARG A 220 14.25 2.77 9.26
N ALA A 221 13.08 2.41 8.72
CA ALA A 221 12.91 1.28 7.80
C ALA A 221 13.78 1.40 6.54
N ILE A 222 14.12 2.63 6.12
CA ILE A 222 14.99 2.92 4.97
C ILE A 222 16.35 3.50 5.36
N GLY A 223 16.63 3.64 6.66
CA GLY A 223 17.92 4.06 7.19
C GLY A 223 18.23 5.55 7.05
N VAL A 224 17.22 6.41 7.16
CA VAL A 224 17.38 7.88 7.15
C VAL A 224 16.78 8.52 8.41
N THR A 225 17.02 9.81 8.61
CA THR A 225 16.43 10.57 9.72
C THR A 225 15.08 11.19 9.34
N VAL A 226 14.27 11.57 10.33
CA VAL A 226 13.01 12.30 10.09
C VAL A 226 13.26 13.66 9.42
N ASP A 227 14.40 14.30 9.70
CA ASP A 227 14.78 15.57 9.06
C ASP A 227 15.15 15.36 7.59
N ASP A 228 15.82 14.25 7.25
CA ASP A 228 16.06 13.86 5.86
C ASP A 228 14.73 13.65 5.13
N VAL A 229 13.76 12.97 5.75
CA VAL A 229 12.42 12.75 5.20
C VAL A 229 11.73 14.09 4.91
N GLU A 230 11.67 15.01 5.88
CA GLU A 230 11.05 16.31 5.64
C GLU A 230 11.74 17.07 4.50
N GLN A 231 13.08 17.09 4.51
CA GLN A 231 13.86 17.74 3.46
C GLN A 231 13.52 17.16 2.08
N TRP A 232 13.41 15.84 1.96
CA TRP A 232 13.06 15.18 0.70
C TRP A 232 11.64 15.52 0.25
N LEU A 233 10.65 15.46 1.15
CA LEU A 233 9.27 15.82 0.84
C LEU A 233 9.16 17.26 0.33
N VAL A 234 9.88 18.20 0.97
CA VAL A 234 9.94 19.60 0.52
C VAL A 234 10.61 19.74 -0.84
N GLN A 235 11.72 19.04 -1.10
CA GLN A 235 12.40 19.07 -2.40
C GLN A 235 11.51 18.54 -3.53
N ILE A 236 10.81 17.44 -3.29
CA ILE A 236 9.89 16.81 -4.24
C ILE A 236 8.74 17.77 -4.56
N LEU A 237 8.10 18.33 -3.53
CA LEU A 237 7.01 19.29 -3.67
C LEU A 237 7.44 20.59 -4.38
N ALA A 238 8.65 21.09 -4.11
CA ALA A 238 9.21 22.25 -4.80
C ALA A 238 9.49 21.94 -6.29
N ALA A 239 10.05 20.77 -6.60
CA ALA A 239 10.26 20.36 -7.98
C ALA A 239 8.93 20.24 -8.75
N TRP A 240 7.90 19.69 -8.11
CA TRP A 240 6.55 19.63 -8.68
C TRP A 240 5.96 21.01 -8.94
N ARG A 241 6.03 21.92 -7.96
CA ARG A 241 5.59 23.31 -8.09
C ARG A 241 6.23 23.98 -9.31
N ASP A 242 7.54 23.79 -9.48
CA ASP A 242 8.32 24.42 -10.54
C ASP A 242 8.15 23.72 -11.90
N ALA A 243 7.52 22.54 -11.95
CA ALA A 243 7.21 21.82 -13.18
C ALA A 243 5.79 22.13 -13.70
N ASN A 244 4.99 22.88 -12.93
CA ASN A 244 3.59 23.16 -13.23
C ASN A 244 3.33 24.67 -13.42
N PRO A 245 2.23 25.03 -14.11
CA PRO A 245 1.85 26.42 -14.30
C PRO A 245 1.70 27.18 -12.97
N PRO A 246 2.03 28.49 -12.92
CA PRO A 246 2.03 29.27 -11.69
C PRO A 246 0.63 29.65 -11.19
N GLU A 247 -0.41 29.49 -12.00
CA GLU A 247 -1.78 29.88 -11.69
C GLU A 247 -2.33 29.07 -10.51
N LEU A 248 -3.00 29.78 -9.60
CA LEU A 248 -3.70 29.12 -8.50
C LEU A 248 -5.06 28.56 -8.96
N ILE A 249 -5.33 27.31 -8.62
CA ILE A 249 -6.60 26.62 -8.90
C ILE A 249 -7.36 26.33 -7.60
N GLU A 250 -8.68 26.13 -7.69
CA GLU A 250 -9.48 25.76 -6.53
C GLU A 250 -9.15 24.33 -6.05
N PRO A 251 -9.35 23.99 -4.76
CA PRO A 251 -9.14 22.63 -4.26
C PRO A 251 -9.91 21.57 -5.06
N TRP A 252 -11.15 21.87 -5.43
CA TRP A 252 -12.02 20.99 -6.23
C TRP A 252 -11.68 20.96 -7.72
N ASP A 253 -10.75 21.81 -8.18
CA ASP A 253 -10.25 21.81 -9.56
C ASP A 253 -8.92 21.07 -9.70
N TYR A 254 -8.20 20.81 -8.60
CA TYR A 254 -6.89 20.16 -8.65
C TYR A 254 -6.93 18.79 -9.31
N ARG A 255 -7.84 17.91 -8.87
CA ARG A 255 -7.99 16.57 -9.47
C ARG A 255 -8.47 16.63 -10.92
N TYR A 256 -9.30 17.60 -11.27
CA TYR A 256 -9.70 17.84 -12.66
C TYR A 256 -8.51 18.25 -13.52
N ALA A 257 -7.67 19.18 -13.05
CA ALA A 257 -6.49 19.63 -13.77
C ALA A 257 -5.49 18.47 -13.98
N MET A 258 -5.21 17.69 -12.95
CA MET A 258 -4.30 16.54 -13.04
C MET A 258 -4.90 15.37 -13.81
N GLY A 259 -6.23 15.21 -13.78
CA GLY A 259 -6.96 14.12 -14.43
C GLY A 259 -7.11 14.24 -15.95
N GLU A 260 -6.44 15.19 -16.62
CA GLU A 260 -6.53 15.34 -18.08
C GLU A 260 -6.22 14.04 -18.82
N ALA A 261 -5.21 13.29 -18.36
CA ALA A 261 -4.83 12.02 -18.95
C ALA A 261 -5.98 11.00 -18.93
N ASN A 262 -6.69 10.89 -17.80
CA ASN A 262 -7.85 10.01 -17.64
C ASN A 262 -8.94 10.36 -18.66
N ARG A 263 -9.32 11.63 -18.74
CA ARG A 263 -10.38 12.09 -19.66
C ARG A 263 -10.02 11.88 -21.12
N ARG A 264 -8.77 12.17 -21.51
CA ARG A 264 -8.32 12.04 -22.91
C ARG A 264 -8.16 10.58 -23.35
N LEU A 265 -7.82 9.69 -22.44
CA LEU A 265 -7.69 8.26 -22.74
C LEU A 265 -8.98 7.48 -22.53
N ALA A 266 -9.99 8.03 -21.85
CA ALA A 266 -11.27 7.36 -21.60
C ALA A 266 -11.88 6.68 -22.84
N PRO A 267 -11.89 7.28 -24.05
CA PRO A 267 -12.41 6.63 -25.26
C PRO A 267 -11.62 5.37 -25.70
N SER A 268 -10.42 5.15 -25.15
CA SER A 268 -9.55 4.01 -25.45
C SER A 268 -9.80 2.80 -24.53
N PHE A 269 -10.70 2.92 -23.56
CA PHE A 269 -11.06 1.85 -22.61
C PHE A 269 -12.46 1.32 -22.88
N PRO A 270 -12.62 0.25 -23.68
CA PRO A 270 -13.93 -0.41 -23.78
C PRO A 270 -14.32 -1.05 -22.44
N PRO A 271 -15.63 -1.21 -22.16
CA PRO A 271 -16.10 -1.91 -20.97
C PRO A 271 -15.46 -3.29 -20.82
N GLY A 272 -14.96 -3.61 -19.63
CA GLY A 272 -14.29 -4.88 -19.34
C GLY A 272 -12.86 -5.03 -19.89
N ALA A 273 -12.32 -4.02 -20.59
CA ALA A 273 -10.99 -4.11 -21.19
C ALA A 273 -9.86 -4.15 -20.15
N ILE A 274 -10.08 -3.58 -18.97
CA ILE A 274 -9.03 -3.39 -17.95
C ILE A 274 -8.39 -4.71 -17.50
N ILE A 275 -9.16 -5.80 -17.34
CA ILE A 275 -8.62 -7.12 -16.93
C ILE A 275 -7.76 -7.66 -18.07
N THR A 276 -8.24 -7.57 -19.31
CA THR A 276 -7.49 -8.03 -20.48
C THR A 276 -6.20 -7.24 -20.69
N LEU A 277 -6.23 -5.92 -20.48
CA LEU A 277 -5.06 -5.05 -20.57
C LEU A 277 -4.05 -5.36 -19.47
N ASN A 278 -4.52 -5.51 -18.23
CA ASN A 278 -3.72 -5.92 -17.08
C ASN A 278 -3.03 -7.28 -17.34
N ASP A 279 -3.80 -8.30 -17.71
CA ASP A 279 -3.27 -9.66 -17.90
C ASP A 279 -2.24 -9.70 -19.04
N ARG A 280 -2.49 -8.94 -20.11
CA ARG A 280 -1.53 -8.81 -21.20
C ARG A 280 -0.26 -8.11 -20.75
N PHE A 281 -0.37 -7.03 -19.97
CA PHE A 281 0.78 -6.30 -19.46
C PHE A 281 1.64 -7.18 -18.54
N TYR A 282 1.04 -7.88 -17.58
CA TYR A 282 1.76 -8.81 -16.70
C TYR A 282 2.39 -9.97 -17.46
N ARG A 283 1.71 -10.53 -18.47
CA ARG A 283 2.31 -11.57 -19.33
C ARG A 283 3.55 -11.06 -20.04
N ASP A 284 3.52 -9.84 -20.55
CA ASP A 284 4.67 -9.21 -21.20
C ASP A 284 5.79 -8.83 -20.20
N LEU A 285 5.50 -8.77 -18.89
CA LEU A 285 6.48 -8.66 -17.80
C LEU A 285 7.03 -10.02 -17.32
N GLY A 286 6.54 -11.14 -17.87
CA GLY A 286 6.95 -12.49 -17.48
C GLY A 286 6.12 -13.10 -16.34
N VAL A 287 4.90 -12.59 -16.11
CA VAL A 287 3.98 -13.07 -15.07
C VAL A 287 2.67 -13.55 -15.71
N ASP A 288 2.30 -14.80 -15.48
CA ASP A 288 0.96 -15.30 -15.81
C ASP A 288 0.12 -15.36 -14.52
N LEU A 289 -0.72 -14.33 -14.31
CA LEU A 289 -1.55 -14.19 -13.10
C LEU A 289 -2.54 -15.36 -12.94
N ALA A 290 -3.03 -15.94 -14.05
CA ALA A 290 -3.89 -17.11 -14.00
C ALA A 290 -3.10 -18.36 -13.57
N ALA A 291 -1.86 -18.52 -14.05
CA ALA A 291 -0.99 -19.61 -13.61
C ALA A 291 -0.53 -19.45 -12.15
N LEU A 292 -0.46 -18.23 -11.64
CA LEU A 292 -0.25 -17.94 -10.21
C LEU A 292 -1.50 -18.23 -9.36
N GLY A 293 -2.66 -18.42 -9.98
CA GLY A 293 -3.92 -18.71 -9.30
C GLY A 293 -4.53 -17.51 -8.58
N VAL A 294 -4.22 -16.28 -9.00
CA VAL A 294 -4.78 -15.06 -8.38
C VAL A 294 -6.31 -15.09 -8.38
N VAL A 295 -6.91 -14.87 -7.21
CA VAL A 295 -8.36 -14.83 -7.03
C VAL A 295 -8.84 -13.38 -7.03
N TYR A 296 -9.86 -13.07 -7.83
CA TYR A 296 -10.39 -11.71 -7.98
C TYR A 296 -11.78 -11.55 -7.34
N ASP A 297 -11.90 -10.60 -6.41
CA ASP A 297 -13.16 -10.06 -5.87
C ASP A 297 -13.31 -8.60 -6.35
N ILE A 298 -13.55 -8.45 -7.65
CA ILE A 298 -13.42 -7.17 -8.37
C ILE A 298 -14.74 -6.61 -8.94
N LYS A 299 -15.85 -7.31 -8.67
CA LYS A 299 -17.20 -6.90 -9.05
C LYS A 299 -17.90 -6.28 -7.87
N ASP A 300 -18.75 -5.30 -8.15
CA ASP A 300 -19.49 -4.62 -7.10
C ASP A 300 -20.48 -5.59 -6.43
N ARG A 301 -20.43 -5.64 -5.09
CA ARG A 301 -21.39 -6.44 -4.29
C ARG A 301 -21.64 -5.84 -2.90
N PRO A 302 -22.81 -6.09 -2.29
CA PRO A 302 -23.09 -5.66 -0.93
C PRO A 302 -22.03 -6.18 0.06
N GLY A 303 -21.59 -5.31 0.97
CA GLY A 303 -20.62 -5.65 2.00
C GLY A 303 -19.16 -5.75 1.53
N GLN A 304 -18.87 -5.54 0.25
CA GLN A 304 -17.50 -5.47 -0.26
C GLN A 304 -16.77 -4.25 0.32
N SER A 305 -15.47 -4.40 0.57
CA SER A 305 -14.59 -3.28 0.90
C SER A 305 -14.76 -2.15 -0.11
N PRO A 306 -14.82 -0.88 0.35
CA PRO A 306 -14.79 0.29 -0.53
C PRO A 306 -13.37 0.64 -0.99
N LEU A 307 -12.35 -0.07 -0.50
CA LEU A 307 -10.94 0.10 -0.87
C LEU A 307 -10.46 -1.12 -1.67
N ALA A 308 -9.65 -0.86 -2.70
CA ALA A 308 -8.86 -1.90 -3.33
C ALA A 308 -7.73 -2.36 -2.40
N TYR A 309 -7.41 -3.65 -2.45
CA TYR A 309 -6.29 -4.24 -1.74
C TYR A 309 -5.95 -5.63 -2.29
N CYS A 310 -4.75 -6.10 -1.98
CA CYS A 310 -4.31 -7.46 -2.21
C CYS A 310 -3.87 -8.11 -0.89
N ASP A 311 -4.25 -9.36 -0.67
CA ASP A 311 -3.81 -10.12 0.49
C ASP A 311 -3.53 -11.59 0.15
N PHE A 312 -2.95 -12.30 1.09
CA PHE A 312 -2.74 -13.73 1.03
C PHE A 312 -4.08 -14.46 1.15
N LEU A 313 -4.26 -15.47 0.30
CA LEU A 313 -5.31 -16.48 0.45
C LEU A 313 -4.72 -17.85 0.81
N ARG A 314 -3.47 -18.10 0.42
CA ARG A 314 -2.65 -19.23 0.86
C ARG A 314 -1.17 -18.86 0.80
N ARG A 315 -0.41 -19.21 1.83
CA ARG A 315 1.05 -19.01 1.87
C ARG A 315 1.81 -20.10 1.11
N GLY A 316 2.79 -19.70 0.29
CA GLY A 316 3.67 -20.63 -0.44
C GLY A 316 4.63 -21.38 0.48
N ARG A 317 4.94 -22.64 0.16
CA ARG A 317 5.78 -23.51 1.01
C ARG A 317 6.38 -24.68 0.25
N LEU A 318 7.45 -25.28 0.78
CA LEU A 318 7.89 -26.59 0.32
C LEU A 318 6.95 -27.68 0.86
N THR A 319 6.49 -28.57 -0.02
CA THR A 319 5.72 -29.76 0.37
C THR A 319 6.64 -30.88 0.84
N GLY A 320 6.08 -31.90 1.48
CA GLY A 320 6.82 -33.10 1.88
C GLY A 320 7.48 -33.87 0.71
N THR A 321 7.11 -33.57 -0.55
CA THR A 321 7.77 -34.12 -1.75
C THR A 321 8.94 -33.25 -2.24
N GLY A 322 9.27 -32.17 -1.53
CA GLY A 322 10.29 -31.19 -1.93
C GLY A 322 9.85 -30.23 -3.05
N ALA A 323 8.59 -30.26 -3.47
CA ALA A 323 8.06 -29.35 -4.48
C ALA A 323 7.61 -28.03 -3.83
N TRP A 324 7.82 -26.90 -4.49
CA TRP A 324 7.26 -25.63 -4.03
C TRP A 324 5.78 -25.53 -4.37
N GLN A 325 4.93 -25.41 -3.36
CA GLN A 325 3.54 -24.99 -3.48
C GLN A 325 3.49 -23.46 -3.57
N GLN A 326 2.84 -22.96 -4.61
CA GLN A 326 2.72 -21.53 -4.91
C GLN A 326 1.81 -20.81 -3.90
N THR A 327 2.16 -19.56 -3.56
CA THR A 327 1.29 -18.63 -2.84
C THR A 327 0.06 -18.33 -3.71
N ILE A 328 -1.13 -18.25 -3.11
CA ILE A 328 -2.34 -17.78 -3.78
C ILE A 328 -2.66 -16.40 -3.24
N ALA A 329 -2.72 -15.41 -4.15
CA ALA A 329 -3.11 -14.05 -3.84
C ALA A 329 -4.61 -13.85 -4.05
N ARG A 330 -5.20 -12.94 -3.28
CA ARG A 330 -6.53 -12.39 -3.52
C ARG A 330 -6.41 -10.90 -3.81
N VAL A 331 -6.99 -10.45 -4.92
CA VAL A 331 -7.12 -9.04 -5.27
C VAL A 331 -8.58 -8.62 -5.14
N VAL A 332 -8.81 -7.53 -4.42
CA VAL A 332 -10.13 -6.94 -4.17
C VAL A 332 -10.14 -5.53 -4.73
N GLY A 333 -11.26 -5.12 -5.33
CA GLY A 333 -11.43 -3.76 -5.84
C GLY A 333 -12.76 -3.58 -6.56
N ARG A 334 -13.00 -2.39 -7.08
CA ARG A 334 -14.21 -2.07 -7.85
C ARG A 334 -13.80 -1.42 -9.15
N TYR A 335 -13.94 -2.16 -10.25
CA TYR A 335 -13.38 -1.73 -11.52
C TYR A 335 -14.38 -1.77 -12.69
N GLU A 336 -15.69 -1.80 -12.41
CA GLU A 336 -16.73 -1.90 -13.44
C GLU A 336 -16.74 -0.67 -14.38
N GLU A 337 -16.42 0.51 -13.87
CA GLU A 337 -16.39 1.76 -14.64
C GLU A 337 -15.19 1.85 -15.60
N GLY A 338 -14.10 1.15 -15.30
CA GLY A 338 -12.88 1.12 -16.12
C GLY A 338 -12.12 2.45 -16.13
N GLY A 339 -11.42 2.71 -17.24
CA GLY A 339 -10.58 3.91 -17.39
C GLY A 339 -9.16 3.75 -16.84
N LEU A 340 -8.35 4.80 -17.03
CA LEU A 340 -6.92 4.79 -16.70
C LEU A 340 -6.67 4.70 -15.19
N GLY A 341 -7.46 5.41 -14.37
CA GLY A 341 -7.38 5.36 -12.91
C GLY A 341 -7.64 3.95 -12.35
N SER A 342 -8.77 3.33 -12.73
CA SER A 342 -9.09 1.96 -12.31
C SER A 342 -8.10 0.92 -12.86
N LEU A 343 -7.58 1.13 -14.07
CA LEU A 343 -6.51 0.26 -14.57
C LEU A 343 -5.23 0.41 -13.74
N ASN A 344 -4.83 1.64 -13.39
CA ASN A 344 -3.66 1.88 -12.56
C ASN A 344 -3.78 1.20 -11.19
N GLU A 345 -4.93 1.31 -10.54
CA GLU A 345 -5.22 0.64 -9.27
C GLU A 345 -5.20 -0.89 -9.42
N LEU A 346 -5.84 -1.46 -10.44
CA LEU A 346 -5.78 -2.91 -10.70
C LEU A 346 -4.35 -3.41 -10.97
N VAL A 347 -3.54 -2.64 -11.71
CA VAL A 347 -2.13 -2.97 -11.94
C VAL A 347 -1.33 -2.82 -10.64
N HIS A 348 -1.63 -1.86 -9.79
CA HIS A 348 -1.02 -1.75 -8.46
C HIS A 348 -1.32 -3.02 -7.63
N GLU A 349 -2.59 -3.43 -7.53
CA GLU A 349 -2.97 -4.62 -6.75
C GLU A 349 -2.38 -5.92 -7.31
N ASN A 350 -2.26 -6.06 -8.63
CA ASN A 350 -1.57 -7.20 -9.22
C ASN A 350 -0.03 -7.13 -9.04
N GLY A 351 0.51 -5.95 -8.76
CA GLY A 351 1.89 -5.76 -8.31
C GLY A 351 2.11 -6.43 -6.96
N HIS A 352 1.19 -6.25 -6.01
CA HIS A 352 1.17 -6.99 -4.75
C HIS A 352 0.99 -8.50 -4.95
N ALA A 353 0.04 -8.92 -5.80
CA ALA A 353 -0.17 -10.33 -6.09
C ALA A 353 1.09 -11.00 -6.65
N THR A 354 1.81 -10.29 -7.53
CA THR A 354 3.10 -10.71 -8.06
C THR A 354 4.18 -10.75 -6.98
N HIS A 355 4.22 -9.73 -6.10
CA HIS A 355 5.15 -9.66 -4.98
C HIS A 355 5.05 -10.91 -4.09
N ILE A 356 3.86 -11.18 -3.55
CA ILE A 356 3.67 -12.30 -2.61
C ILE A 356 3.82 -13.66 -3.29
N SER A 357 3.53 -13.74 -4.58
CA SER A 357 3.79 -14.92 -5.40
C SER A 357 5.27 -15.15 -5.66
N GLY A 358 6.08 -14.10 -5.63
CA GLY A 358 7.53 -14.15 -5.78
C GLY A 358 8.25 -14.67 -4.54
N ILE A 359 7.64 -14.56 -3.36
CA ILE A 359 8.20 -15.03 -2.08
C ILE A 359 8.46 -16.53 -2.14
N ARG A 360 9.72 -16.92 -1.88
CA ARG A 360 10.15 -18.32 -1.79
C ARG A 360 11.15 -18.47 -0.65
N ASN A 361 10.62 -18.57 0.56
CA ASN A 361 11.42 -18.65 1.78
C ASN A 361 10.87 -19.72 2.74
N ARG A 362 11.60 -19.96 3.83
CA ARG A 362 11.12 -20.77 4.96
C ARG A 362 9.89 -20.12 5.61
N PRO A 363 8.99 -20.88 6.27
CA PRO A 363 7.71 -20.36 6.74
C PRO A 363 7.78 -19.11 7.61
N ALA A 364 8.80 -18.99 8.47
CA ALA A 364 9.00 -17.81 9.32
C ALA A 364 9.07 -16.49 8.54
N PHE A 365 9.44 -16.54 7.26
CA PHE A 365 9.65 -15.37 6.40
C PHE A 365 8.68 -15.28 5.22
N THR A 366 7.56 -16.00 5.25
CA THR A 366 6.55 -15.97 4.17
C THR A 366 5.60 -14.77 4.23
N ASP A 367 5.92 -13.77 5.05
CA ASP A 367 5.13 -12.54 5.19
C ASP A 367 5.71 -11.36 4.40
N TRP A 368 4.96 -10.26 4.37
CA TRP A 368 5.39 -9.00 3.77
C TRP A 368 6.72 -8.51 4.38
N THR A 369 7.55 -7.84 3.59
CA THR A 369 8.80 -7.23 4.06
C THR A 369 8.53 -6.13 5.11
N ASP A 370 7.89 -5.06 4.67
CA ASP A 370 7.34 -3.97 5.49
C ASP A 370 6.37 -3.16 4.62
N THR A 371 5.51 -2.34 5.25
CA THR A 371 4.47 -1.58 4.54
C THR A 371 5.05 -0.65 3.48
N LEU A 372 6.12 0.10 3.80
CA LEU A 372 6.70 1.09 2.89
C LEU A 372 7.25 0.43 1.61
N PHE A 373 8.02 -0.66 1.75
CA PHE A 373 8.52 -1.38 0.59
C PHE A 373 7.41 -2.04 -0.22
N THR A 374 6.41 -2.60 0.46
CA THR A 374 5.30 -3.33 -0.16
C THR A 374 4.49 -2.42 -1.09
N GLU A 375 4.08 -1.25 -0.61
CA GLU A 375 3.37 -0.23 -1.40
C GLU A 375 4.24 0.29 -2.56
N ALA A 376 5.51 0.60 -2.28
CA ALA A 376 6.42 1.10 -3.31
C ALA A 376 6.66 0.09 -4.44
N PHE A 377 6.74 -1.20 -4.13
CA PHE A 377 6.96 -2.23 -5.15
C PHE A 377 5.77 -2.37 -6.09
N ALA A 378 4.53 -2.36 -5.57
CA ALA A 378 3.33 -2.41 -6.41
C ALA A 378 3.27 -1.26 -7.42
N ASP A 379 3.77 -0.09 -7.03
CA ASP A 379 3.84 1.07 -7.90
C ASP A 379 4.90 0.99 -9.01
N VAL A 380 5.88 0.07 -8.91
CA VAL A 380 6.88 -0.14 -9.96
C VAL A 380 6.21 -0.48 -11.29
N THR A 381 5.16 -1.30 -11.25
CA THR A 381 4.39 -1.66 -12.45
C THR A 381 3.26 -0.68 -12.73
N SER A 382 2.54 -0.19 -11.71
CA SER A 382 1.37 0.69 -11.91
C SER A 382 1.74 1.97 -12.67
N TRP A 383 2.86 2.61 -12.33
CA TRP A 383 3.32 3.85 -12.97
C TRP A 383 3.53 3.71 -14.48
N SER A 384 3.77 2.48 -14.96
CA SER A 384 3.94 2.18 -16.38
C SER A 384 2.70 2.54 -17.21
N VAL A 385 1.48 2.47 -16.65
CA VAL A 385 0.25 2.73 -17.42
C VAL A 385 0.16 4.19 -17.91
N TYR A 386 0.88 5.09 -17.22
CA TYR A 386 1.00 6.48 -17.63
C TYR A 386 2.13 6.70 -18.64
N GLU A 387 3.06 5.78 -18.85
CA GLU A 387 4.12 6.01 -19.83
C GLU A 387 3.59 5.98 -21.27
N PRO A 388 3.94 6.97 -22.14
CA PRO A 388 3.48 6.99 -23.53
C PRO A 388 3.82 5.71 -24.31
N ALA A 389 4.93 5.03 -23.98
CA ALA A 389 5.30 3.76 -24.58
C ALA A 389 4.31 2.63 -24.24
N TRP A 390 3.85 2.57 -22.99
CA TRP A 390 2.81 1.64 -22.56
C TRP A 390 1.51 1.95 -23.29
N GLN A 391 1.07 3.22 -23.25
CA GLN A 391 -0.18 3.66 -23.89
C GLN A 391 -0.17 3.28 -25.38
N LYS A 392 0.93 3.57 -26.08
CA LYS A 392 1.05 3.25 -27.51
C LYS A 392 0.90 1.76 -27.80
N LYS A 393 1.50 0.90 -26.97
CA LYS A 393 1.48 -0.56 -27.15
C LYS A 393 0.11 -1.17 -26.83
N TYR A 394 -0.51 -0.75 -25.73
CA TYR A 394 -1.70 -1.42 -25.19
C TYR A 394 -3.01 -0.73 -25.58
N LEU A 395 -3.00 0.59 -25.80
CA LEU A 395 -4.17 1.38 -26.22
C LEU A 395 -4.11 1.81 -27.70
N GLY A 396 -2.96 1.64 -28.37
CA GLY A 396 -2.77 2.06 -29.77
C GLY A 396 -2.56 3.56 -29.98
N THR A 397 -2.78 4.36 -28.93
CA THR A 397 -2.61 5.81 -28.86
C THR A 397 -1.67 6.19 -27.72
N ALA A 398 -1.15 7.41 -27.71
CA ALA A 398 -0.36 7.92 -26.60
C ALA A 398 -0.61 9.41 -26.41
N LEU A 399 -0.61 9.85 -25.17
CA LEU A 399 -0.64 11.25 -24.80
C LEU A 399 0.78 11.86 -24.85
N PRO A 400 0.89 13.19 -24.92
CA PRO A 400 2.13 13.87 -24.59
C PRO A 400 2.65 13.47 -23.21
N LEU A 401 3.97 13.46 -23.06
CA LEU A 401 4.63 12.96 -21.85
C LEU A 401 4.24 13.80 -20.63
N GLU A 402 4.21 15.11 -20.78
CA GLU A 402 3.86 16.06 -19.72
C GLU A 402 2.42 15.89 -19.21
N VAL A 403 1.47 15.56 -20.09
CA VAL A 403 0.08 15.28 -19.71
C VAL A 403 0.01 13.96 -18.93
N SER A 404 0.72 12.95 -19.42
CA SER A 404 0.80 11.64 -18.77
C SER A 404 1.39 11.70 -17.37
N LEU A 405 2.54 12.39 -17.23
CA LEU A 405 3.24 12.50 -15.95
C LEU A 405 2.49 13.38 -14.95
N ARG A 406 1.73 14.40 -15.40
CA ARG A 406 0.81 15.12 -14.52
C ARG A 406 -0.31 14.24 -14.01
N GLY A 407 -0.85 13.36 -14.86
CA GLY A 407 -1.82 12.33 -14.47
C GLY A 407 -1.29 11.40 -13.40
N LEU A 408 -0.06 10.88 -13.59
CA LEU A 408 0.60 10.02 -12.62
C LEU A 408 0.89 10.73 -11.30
N TYR A 409 1.68 11.81 -11.37
CA TYR A 409 2.24 12.44 -10.17
C TYR A 409 1.26 13.36 -9.46
N GLY A 410 0.17 13.81 -10.08
CA GLY A 410 -0.82 14.65 -9.41
C GLY A 410 -1.40 14.01 -8.14
N ALA A 411 -1.70 12.71 -8.18
CA ALA A 411 -2.14 11.99 -6.98
C ALA A 411 -0.98 11.78 -5.98
N ALA A 412 0.19 11.37 -6.47
CA ALA A 412 1.37 11.16 -5.63
C ALA A 412 1.80 12.43 -4.87
N MET A 413 1.67 13.61 -5.49
CA MET A 413 2.05 14.87 -4.83
C MET A 413 1.06 15.30 -3.75
N LEU A 414 -0.20 14.90 -3.84
CA LEU A 414 -1.12 15.02 -2.69
C LEU A 414 -0.66 14.13 -1.53
N ASP A 415 -0.18 12.92 -1.83
CA ASP A 415 0.34 12.00 -0.80
C ASP A 415 1.61 12.54 -0.15
N VAL A 416 2.56 13.07 -0.94
CA VAL A 416 3.74 13.77 -0.42
C VAL A 416 3.34 14.98 0.44
N ALA A 417 2.32 15.75 0.03
CA ALA A 417 1.80 16.87 0.81
C ALA A 417 1.16 16.41 2.13
N TRP A 418 0.40 15.32 2.14
CA TRP A 418 -0.16 14.72 3.36
C TRP A 418 0.93 14.15 4.27
N SER A 419 1.99 13.53 3.72
CA SER A 419 3.15 13.10 4.50
C SER A 419 3.80 14.28 5.23
N LEU A 420 4.02 15.40 4.51
CA LEU A 420 4.61 16.62 5.09
C LEU A 420 3.68 17.24 6.15
N PHE A 421 2.38 17.23 5.88
CA PHE A 421 1.34 17.70 6.78
C PHE A 421 1.34 16.94 8.11
N GLU A 422 1.27 15.60 8.08
CA GLU A 422 1.28 14.78 9.30
C GLU A 422 2.62 14.89 10.04
N LEU A 423 3.74 14.87 9.32
CA LEU A 423 5.07 15.03 9.92
C LEU A 423 5.15 16.32 10.74
N ARG A 424 4.69 17.45 10.19
CA ARG A 424 4.71 18.74 10.88
C ARG A 424 3.71 18.81 12.03
N LEU A 425 2.52 18.20 11.89
CA LEU A 425 1.54 18.11 12.98
C LEU A 425 2.03 17.23 14.14
N LEU A 426 2.72 16.12 13.85
CA LEU A 426 3.27 15.25 14.89
C LEU A 426 4.43 15.93 15.63
N ARG A 427 5.24 16.74 14.92
CA ARG A 427 6.29 17.55 15.53
C ARG A 427 5.72 18.65 16.42
N ASP A 428 4.70 19.35 15.96
CA ASP A 428 3.98 20.38 16.73
C ASP A 428 2.45 20.15 16.71
N PRO A 429 1.93 19.35 17.66
CA PRO A 429 0.50 19.05 17.78
C PRO A 429 -0.38 20.26 18.12
N ALA A 430 0.21 21.42 18.41
CA ALA A 430 -0.53 22.65 18.67
C ALA A 430 -0.91 23.39 17.38
N LEU A 431 -0.32 23.05 16.23
CA LEU A 431 -0.64 23.66 14.94
C LEU A 431 -2.13 23.50 14.59
N ASP A 432 -2.60 24.44 13.77
CA ASP A 432 -3.92 24.40 13.15
C ASP A 432 -3.84 23.56 11.86
N PRO A 433 -4.55 22.41 11.78
CA PRO A 433 -4.54 21.55 10.60
C PRO A 433 -4.97 22.27 9.31
N ASN A 434 -6.01 23.11 9.37
CA ASN A 434 -6.49 23.79 8.16
C ASN A 434 -5.49 24.84 7.67
N ALA A 435 -4.88 25.58 8.61
CA ALA A 435 -3.87 26.58 8.28
C ALA A 435 -2.61 25.94 7.67
N LEU A 436 -2.12 24.86 8.28
CA LEU A 436 -0.93 24.14 7.80
C LEU A 436 -1.17 23.52 6.42
N TRP A 437 -2.32 22.85 6.22
CA TRP A 437 -2.66 22.29 4.92
C TRP A 437 -2.78 23.38 3.85
N THR A 438 -3.39 24.51 4.20
CA THR A 438 -3.49 25.68 3.32
C THR A 438 -2.12 26.21 2.92
N GLU A 439 -1.16 26.31 3.86
CA GLU A 439 0.21 26.71 3.58
C GLU A 439 0.88 25.76 2.57
N ILE A 440 0.88 24.46 2.88
CA ILE A 440 1.55 23.42 2.07
C ILE A 440 0.97 23.42 0.65
N THR A 441 -0.36 23.35 0.52
CA THR A 441 -0.99 23.20 -0.79
C THR A 441 -0.95 24.48 -1.62
N ARG A 442 -1.01 25.66 -1.00
CA ARG A 442 -0.78 26.92 -1.71
C ARG A 442 0.64 27.02 -2.23
N GLU A 443 1.63 26.74 -1.38
CA GLU A 443 3.03 26.89 -1.72
C GLU A 443 3.43 25.91 -2.83
N TYR A 444 3.10 24.63 -2.67
CA TYR A 444 3.65 23.58 -3.51
C TYR A 444 2.71 23.07 -4.60
N LEU A 445 1.40 23.08 -4.36
CA LEU A 445 0.42 22.52 -5.30
C LEU A 445 -0.33 23.60 -6.10
N ARG A 446 -0.02 24.89 -5.85
CA ARG A 446 -0.71 26.03 -6.47
C ARG A 446 -2.23 25.99 -6.24
N ILE A 447 -2.65 25.60 -5.05
CA ILE A 447 -4.08 25.58 -4.69
C ILE A 447 -4.44 26.87 -3.95
N LYS A 448 -5.61 27.45 -4.25
CA LYS A 448 -6.11 28.64 -3.56
C LYS A 448 -6.35 28.35 -2.08
N PRO A 449 -6.08 29.32 -1.19
CA PRO A 449 -6.19 29.11 0.24
C PRO A 449 -7.66 29.01 0.69
N HIS A 450 -7.97 27.97 1.47
CA HIS A 450 -9.27 27.75 2.11
C HIS A 450 -9.09 27.27 3.56
N PRO A 451 -8.52 28.09 4.47
CA PRO A 451 -8.31 27.70 5.87
C PRO A 451 -9.62 27.48 6.65
N GLU A 452 -10.75 27.94 6.11
CA GLU A 452 -12.08 27.67 6.65
C GLU A 452 -12.56 26.23 6.39
N LEU A 453 -11.92 25.48 5.48
CA LEU A 453 -12.32 24.13 5.08
C LEU A 453 -11.28 23.09 5.54
N ALA A 454 -11.73 22.02 6.19
CA ALA A 454 -10.90 20.85 6.49
C ALA A 454 -10.81 19.89 5.29
N TRP A 455 -10.57 20.43 4.09
CA TRP A 455 -10.60 19.65 2.85
C TRP A 455 -9.43 18.66 2.70
N TRP A 456 -8.44 18.73 3.59
CA TRP A 456 -7.43 17.68 3.78
C TRP A 456 -8.05 16.36 4.24
N ALA A 457 -9.20 16.39 4.91
CA ALA A 457 -9.81 15.26 5.61
C ALA A 457 -10.61 14.32 4.67
N VAL A 458 -9.95 13.84 3.63
CA VAL A 458 -10.53 12.91 2.63
C VAL A 458 -9.85 11.55 2.63
N ARG A 459 -8.66 11.39 3.22
CA ARG A 459 -7.96 10.09 3.29
C ARG A 459 -8.23 9.41 4.63
N VAL A 460 -8.65 8.14 4.60
CA VAL A 460 -8.95 7.38 5.84
C VAL A 460 -7.68 7.15 6.65
N GLN A 461 -6.54 7.05 5.97
CA GLN A 461 -5.23 6.85 6.57
C GLN A 461 -4.84 7.96 7.56
N LEU A 462 -5.46 9.15 7.45
CA LEU A 462 -5.28 10.23 8.42
C LEU A 462 -5.82 9.86 9.82
N ALA A 463 -6.72 8.88 9.93
CA ALA A 463 -7.13 8.33 11.22
C ALA A 463 -6.02 7.54 11.93
N SER A 464 -4.85 7.37 11.31
CA SER A 464 -3.62 6.85 11.90
C SER A 464 -2.47 7.83 11.63
N PRO A 465 -2.36 8.95 12.38
CA PRO A 465 -1.40 10.00 12.08
C PRO A 465 0.04 9.51 11.94
N GLY A 466 0.68 9.87 10.83
CA GLY A 466 2.02 9.42 10.47
C GLY A 466 2.03 8.31 9.43
N TYR A 467 0.88 7.73 9.10
CA TYR A 467 0.76 6.69 8.06
C TYR A 467 1.03 7.24 6.66
N MET A 468 0.68 8.50 6.37
CA MET A 468 0.79 9.06 5.02
C MET A 468 2.23 9.12 4.51
N VAL A 469 3.23 9.06 5.40
CA VAL A 469 4.65 8.97 5.02
C VAL A 469 4.96 7.74 4.18
N ASN A 470 4.20 6.64 4.33
CA ASN A 470 4.41 5.42 3.58
C ASN A 470 4.16 5.63 2.09
N TYR A 471 3.18 6.47 1.71
CA TYR A 471 2.93 6.82 0.31
C TYR A 471 3.92 7.86 -0.24
N GLY A 472 4.21 8.90 0.55
CA GLY A 472 5.14 9.95 0.14
C GLY A 472 6.57 9.44 -0.06
N LEU A 473 7.09 8.66 0.89
CA LEU A 473 8.38 7.98 0.74
C LEU A 473 8.31 6.78 -0.21
N GLY A 474 7.16 6.11 -0.31
CA GLY A 474 6.94 5.03 -1.25
C GLY A 474 7.29 5.45 -2.68
N SER A 475 6.89 6.66 -3.08
CA SER A 475 7.24 7.25 -4.38
C SER A 475 8.75 7.37 -4.63
N VAL A 476 9.56 7.60 -3.58
CA VAL A 476 11.03 7.64 -3.69
C VAL A 476 11.59 6.24 -3.97
N LEU A 477 11.11 5.25 -3.23
CA LEU A 477 11.52 3.84 -3.40
C LEU A 477 11.11 3.34 -4.78
N THR A 478 9.88 3.61 -5.21
CA THR A 478 9.37 3.27 -6.54
C THR A 478 10.29 3.80 -7.62
N ALA A 479 10.62 5.08 -7.60
CA ALA A 479 11.46 5.69 -8.63
C ALA A 479 12.87 5.08 -8.67
N GLU A 480 13.47 4.78 -7.51
CA GLU A 480 14.77 4.13 -7.43
C GLU A 480 14.73 2.68 -7.92
N MET A 481 13.70 1.91 -7.56
CA MET A 481 13.47 0.55 -8.04
C MET A 481 13.29 0.52 -9.55
N ARG A 482 12.46 1.41 -10.10
CA ARG A 482 12.25 1.55 -11.55
C ARG A 482 13.57 1.87 -12.26
N ARG A 483 14.34 2.85 -11.76
CA ARG A 483 15.64 3.24 -12.33
C ARG A 483 16.67 2.10 -12.29
N ALA A 484 16.78 1.38 -11.17
CA ALA A 484 17.68 0.24 -11.03
C ALA A 484 17.27 -0.92 -11.95
N THR A 485 15.97 -1.20 -12.06
CA THR A 485 15.44 -2.21 -12.98
C THR A 485 15.79 -1.88 -14.42
N VAL A 486 15.54 -0.64 -14.87
CA VAL A 486 15.88 -0.21 -16.24
C VAL A 486 17.38 -0.33 -16.51
N ALA A 487 18.24 0.02 -15.56
CA ALA A 487 19.68 -0.13 -15.70
C ALA A 487 20.11 -1.61 -15.84
N ALA A 488 19.42 -2.53 -15.18
CA ALA A 488 19.78 -3.95 -15.16
C ALA A 488 19.25 -4.74 -16.37
N ILE A 489 18.01 -4.47 -16.79
CA ILE A 489 17.32 -5.29 -17.80
C ILE A 489 16.83 -4.52 -19.03
N GLY A 490 17.03 -3.20 -19.06
CA GLY A 490 16.49 -2.30 -20.07
C GLY A 490 15.05 -1.84 -19.75
N PRO A 491 14.45 -1.01 -20.62
CA PRO A 491 13.08 -0.52 -20.44
C PRO A 491 12.09 -1.66 -20.23
N PHE A 492 11.12 -1.47 -19.34
CA PHE A 492 10.08 -2.46 -19.05
C PHE A 492 8.66 -1.89 -19.05
N ASP A 493 8.49 -0.57 -19.19
CA ASP A 493 7.16 0.06 -19.17
C ASP A 493 6.25 -0.46 -20.26
N ALA A 494 6.80 -0.81 -21.43
CA ALA A 494 6.04 -1.46 -22.50
C ALA A 494 6.09 -3.00 -22.41
N GLY A 495 6.37 -3.57 -21.25
CA GLY A 495 6.58 -5.01 -21.04
C GLY A 495 8.00 -5.47 -21.40
N ASN A 496 8.66 -6.14 -20.46
CA ASN A 496 9.94 -6.80 -20.65
C ASN A 496 9.91 -8.13 -19.86
N PRO A 497 9.98 -9.29 -20.53
CA PRO A 497 9.78 -10.58 -19.88
C PRO A 497 10.88 -10.93 -18.86
N ARG A 498 12.00 -10.20 -18.86
CA ARG A 498 13.06 -10.33 -17.84
C ARG A 498 12.69 -9.68 -16.51
N TRP A 499 11.63 -8.86 -16.46
CA TRP A 499 11.25 -8.10 -15.28
C TRP A 499 10.96 -9.02 -14.10
N HIS A 500 10.06 -9.99 -14.26
CA HIS A 500 9.64 -10.83 -13.15
C HIS A 500 10.78 -11.68 -12.57
N ASP A 501 11.56 -12.36 -13.42
CA ASP A 501 12.68 -13.19 -12.95
C ASP A 501 13.73 -12.34 -12.21
N TRP A 502 14.01 -11.15 -12.72
CA TRP A 502 14.97 -10.24 -12.09
C TRP A 502 14.44 -9.67 -10.78
N THR A 503 13.22 -9.14 -10.73
CA THR A 503 12.66 -8.59 -9.49
C THR A 503 12.47 -9.68 -8.44
N ARG A 504 12.04 -10.87 -8.83
CA ARG A 504 11.93 -12.01 -7.93
C ARG A 504 13.25 -12.37 -7.26
N GLU A 505 14.34 -12.43 -8.02
CA GLU A 505 15.66 -12.78 -7.49
C GLU A 505 16.25 -11.66 -6.61
N GLN A 506 16.08 -10.40 -7.04
CA GLN A 506 16.68 -9.24 -6.36
C GLN A 506 15.87 -8.77 -5.15
N LEU A 507 14.55 -8.90 -5.18
CA LEU A 507 13.64 -8.22 -4.26
C LEU A 507 12.61 -9.15 -3.60
N LEU A 508 11.92 -10.00 -4.37
CA LEU A 508 10.66 -10.61 -3.86
C LEU A 508 10.87 -11.91 -3.09
N ARG A 509 11.85 -12.74 -3.45
CA ARG A 509 11.97 -14.10 -2.90
C ARG A 509 12.15 -14.15 -1.38
N TYR A 510 12.62 -13.07 -0.77
CA TYR A 510 13.02 -13.02 0.63
C TYR A 510 11.84 -12.89 1.61
N GLY A 511 10.68 -12.37 1.17
CA GLY A 511 9.58 -12.03 2.08
C GLY A 511 10.07 -11.15 3.24
N SER A 512 9.71 -11.50 4.47
CA SER A 512 10.09 -10.74 5.67
C SER A 512 11.51 -11.00 6.20
N GLU A 513 12.32 -11.83 5.52
CA GLU A 513 13.71 -12.10 5.93
C GLU A 513 14.60 -10.85 5.85
N LYS A 514 14.36 -9.99 4.85
CA LYS A 514 15.13 -8.77 4.61
C LYS A 514 14.24 -7.55 4.80
N SER A 515 14.76 -6.52 5.46
CA SER A 515 14.08 -5.22 5.55
C SER A 515 14.16 -4.43 4.24
N ALA A 516 13.27 -3.43 4.07
CA ALA A 516 13.38 -2.44 2.98
C ALA A 516 14.80 -1.91 2.82
N LYS A 517 15.43 -1.49 3.92
CA LYS A 517 16.81 -0.99 3.90
C LYS A 517 17.78 -2.00 3.30
N GLN A 518 17.75 -3.26 3.74
CA GLN A 518 18.68 -4.28 3.25
C GLN A 518 18.47 -4.55 1.76
N LEU A 519 17.20 -4.59 1.31
CA LEU A 519 16.85 -4.73 -0.11
C LEU A 519 17.36 -3.54 -0.93
N MET A 520 17.09 -2.32 -0.49
CA MET A 520 17.48 -1.10 -1.20
C MET A 520 18.99 -0.85 -1.18
N ASP A 521 19.69 -1.12 -0.07
CA ASP A 521 21.16 -1.03 -0.01
C ASP A 521 21.81 -2.00 -1.00
N THR A 522 21.30 -3.23 -1.07
CA THR A 522 21.78 -4.26 -2.01
C THR A 522 21.49 -3.85 -3.45
N LEU A 523 20.27 -3.38 -3.72
CA LEU A 523 19.82 -3.00 -5.05
C LEU A 523 20.59 -1.79 -5.60
N LEU A 524 20.81 -0.78 -4.77
CA LEU A 524 21.37 0.51 -5.21
C LEU A 524 22.90 0.56 -5.10
N GLY A 525 23.51 -0.18 -4.17
CA GLY A 525 24.94 -0.07 -3.86
C GLY A 525 25.36 1.31 -3.33
N ARG A 526 24.38 2.14 -2.93
CA ARG A 526 24.55 3.50 -2.40
C ARG A 526 23.38 3.86 -1.49
N PRO A 527 23.50 4.91 -0.65
CA PRO A 527 22.38 5.43 0.12
C PRO A 527 21.19 5.81 -0.78
N LEU A 528 19.99 5.58 -0.25
CA LEU A 528 18.72 6.01 -0.85
C LEU A 528 18.66 7.55 -0.90
N SER A 529 18.04 8.11 -1.93
CA SER A 529 17.83 9.56 -2.07
C SER A 529 16.64 9.85 -2.98
N PRO A 530 16.07 11.09 -2.97
CA PRO A 530 14.94 11.43 -3.82
C PRO A 530 15.34 11.69 -5.28
N ALA A 531 16.61 11.50 -5.64
CA ALA A 531 17.17 11.92 -6.93
C ALA A 531 16.47 11.28 -8.14
N ALA A 532 16.09 10.00 -8.04
CA ALA A 532 15.37 9.32 -9.12
C ALA A 532 13.99 9.97 -9.35
N LEU A 533 13.23 10.20 -8.29
CA LEU A 533 11.91 10.83 -8.39
C LEU A 533 12.00 12.28 -8.88
N LEU A 534 13.00 13.04 -8.42
CA LEU A 534 13.24 14.40 -8.90
C LEU A 534 13.57 14.43 -10.40
N ALA A 535 14.35 13.46 -10.89
CA ALA A 535 14.61 13.31 -12.32
C ALA A 535 13.33 13.00 -13.10
N GLU A 536 12.46 12.14 -12.57
CA GLU A 536 11.16 11.85 -13.19
C GLU A 536 10.26 13.09 -13.28
N ILE A 537 10.12 13.86 -12.20
CA ILE A 537 9.34 15.11 -12.19
C ILE A 537 9.90 16.12 -13.20
N SER A 538 11.22 16.17 -13.37
CA SER A 538 11.87 17.09 -14.33
C SER A 538 11.48 16.83 -15.78
N ARG A 539 11.02 15.61 -16.12
CA ARG A 539 10.56 15.23 -17.47
C ARG A 539 9.25 15.92 -17.88
N ILE A 540 8.55 16.59 -16.96
CA ILE A 540 7.31 17.34 -17.23
C ILE A 540 7.59 18.65 -18.01
N ARG A 541 8.83 19.17 -17.96
CA ARG A 541 9.21 20.48 -18.51
C ARG A 541 9.59 20.45 -19.99
#